data_AF-A0A4S9VSK4-F1
#
_entry.id   AF-A0A4S9VSK4-F1
#
_cell.length_a   1.000
_cell.length_b   1.000
_cell.length_c   1.000
_cell.angle_alpha   90.00
_cell.angle_beta   90.00
_cell.angle_gamma   90.00
#
_symmetry.space_group_name_H-M   'P 1'
#
loop_
_entity.id
_entity.type
_entity.pdbx_description
1 polymer ?
#
loop_
_entity_poly.entity_id
_entity_poly.type
_entity_poly.pdbx_seq_one_letter_code
_entity_poly.pdbx_strand_id
1 'polypeptide(L)'
;MQNKPEEQESNESKANPIAETVALIRQRQRRDKLLVIEKTLDNLEKVRHTSRYADPSELLNGMQAQLPPPLAQQSQDESLAEAQSHVFELQKAVLRAQSSAQARLSNVSVQEGNPEDWKRAYALRRARDDLIAWIESELAKLSEDDDHMDPDLDMPTDFGAESLDETRATLQDLYSKYIASRERLVSTLNIQYKTKSNPVQPPLERQTSTTNDDKSNNTSIALRVLPFIDILRSTAQDETAMMQHTSYLRRQVTAVSTETEQLLTRLSDESHMVRPGTSHTAAWAEAAKDARFRDMEMVDSHLAAGETSIKGVRDVLALTQKSE
;
A
#
# COMPACT_ATOMS: atom_id res chain seq x y z
N MET A 1 77.21 19.44 -61.56
CA MET A 1 76.84 18.32 -60.68
C MET A 1 77.21 18.72 -59.26
N GLN A 2 76.38 18.71 -58.23
CA GLN A 2 74.97 18.34 -58.08
C GLN A 2 74.55 18.83 -56.67
N ASN A 3 73.42 19.54 -56.60
CA ASN A 3 72.42 19.63 -55.51
C ASN A 3 72.79 20.06 -54.06
N LYS A 4 72.17 21.19 -53.67
CA LYS A 4 71.53 21.47 -52.36
C LYS A 4 70.30 20.54 -52.18
N PRO A 5 69.84 20.20 -50.95
CA PRO A 5 68.98 21.07 -50.10
C PRO A 5 69.45 21.04 -48.62
N GLU A 6 69.43 22.08 -47.79
CA GLU A 6 68.31 22.86 -47.19
C GLU A 6 67.25 22.03 -46.46
N GLU A 7 67.29 22.03 -45.12
CA GLU A 7 66.18 21.79 -44.15
C GLU A 7 66.79 21.90 -42.73
N GLN A 8 66.69 23.06 -42.05
CA GLN A 8 65.62 23.43 -41.13
C GLN A 8 65.32 22.38 -40.03
N GLU A 9 66.21 22.23 -39.05
CA GLU A 9 65.84 21.67 -37.74
C GLU A 9 66.49 22.44 -36.59
N SER A 10 65.74 23.40 -36.07
CA SER A 10 65.61 23.69 -34.64
C SER A 10 64.56 24.79 -34.46
N ASN A 11 63.36 24.54 -35.00
CA ASN A 11 62.18 25.12 -34.40
C ASN A 11 62.02 24.40 -33.06
N GLU A 12 62.63 25.01 -32.05
CA GLU A 12 62.31 24.89 -30.64
C GLU A 12 60.78 24.83 -30.55
N SER A 13 60.28 23.59 -30.48
CA SER A 13 58.87 23.30 -30.45
C SER A 13 58.36 24.02 -29.22
N LYS A 14 57.63 25.12 -29.43
CA LYS A 14 56.81 25.77 -28.41
C LYS A 14 55.91 24.67 -27.87
N ALA A 15 56.38 24.00 -26.81
CA ALA A 15 55.64 22.97 -26.11
C ALA A 15 54.31 23.62 -25.78
N ASN A 16 53.23 23.12 -26.39
CA ASN A 16 51.94 23.74 -26.27
C ASN A 16 51.62 23.83 -24.77
N PRO A 17 51.57 25.03 -24.16
CA PRO A 17 51.44 25.17 -22.70
C PRO A 17 50.11 24.57 -22.21
N ILE A 18 49.14 24.48 -23.13
CA ILE A 18 47.86 23.81 -22.93
C ILE A 18 48.03 22.29 -22.79
N ALA A 19 48.92 21.66 -23.57
CA ALA A 19 49.16 20.22 -23.46
C ALA A 19 49.89 19.88 -22.14
N GLU A 20 50.82 20.72 -21.72
CA GLU A 20 51.51 20.58 -20.42
C GLU A 20 50.55 20.77 -19.24
N THR A 21 49.71 21.80 -19.26
CA THR A 21 48.70 22.01 -18.21
C THR A 21 47.66 20.89 -18.15
N VAL A 22 47.22 20.35 -19.29
CA VAL A 22 46.33 19.17 -19.33
C VAL A 22 47.02 17.92 -18.78
N ALA A 23 48.31 17.71 -19.08
CA ALA A 23 49.08 16.61 -18.51
C ALA A 23 49.19 16.74 -16.98
N LEU A 24 49.45 17.95 -16.47
CA LEU A 24 49.47 18.24 -15.02
C LEU A 24 48.12 18.01 -14.35
N ILE A 25 47.01 18.39 -14.99
CA ILE A 25 45.65 18.13 -14.48
C ILE A 25 45.40 16.63 -14.39
N ARG A 26 45.73 15.86 -15.43
CA ARG A 26 45.58 14.39 -15.44
C ARG A 26 46.43 13.74 -14.36
N GLN A 27 47.65 14.24 -14.15
CA GLN A 27 48.53 13.77 -13.08
C GLN A 27 47.95 14.06 -11.69
N ARG A 28 47.40 15.26 -11.46
CA ARG A 28 46.69 15.58 -10.20
C ARG A 28 45.48 14.67 -9.97
N GLN A 29 44.64 14.48 -10.99
CA GLN A 29 43.50 13.58 -10.89
C GLN A 29 43.91 12.14 -10.57
N ARG A 30 45.01 11.65 -11.16
CA ARG A 30 45.56 10.32 -10.85
C ARG A 30 46.05 10.24 -9.41
N ARG A 31 46.75 11.27 -8.93
CA ARG A 31 47.21 11.35 -7.54
C ARG A 31 46.05 11.38 -6.55
N ASP A 32 44.99 12.14 -6.83
CA ASP A 32 43.83 12.22 -5.95
C ASP A 32 43.10 10.87 -5.87
N LYS A 33 42.98 10.14 -7.00
CA LYS A 33 42.46 8.77 -7.01
C LYS A 33 43.31 7.81 -6.17
N LEU A 34 44.64 7.92 -6.27
CA LEU A 34 45.54 7.09 -5.47
C LEU A 34 45.46 7.41 -3.97
N LEU A 35 45.32 8.69 -3.59
CA LEU A 35 45.11 9.09 -2.20
C LEU A 35 43.80 8.56 -1.62
N VAL A 36 42.74 8.50 -2.42
CA VAL A 36 41.49 7.86 -1.99
C VAL A 36 41.70 6.37 -1.74
N ILE A 37 42.40 5.67 -2.63
CA ILE A 37 42.72 4.25 -2.47
C ILE A 37 43.58 4.03 -1.22
N GLU A 38 44.63 4.83 -1.02
CA GLU A 38 45.47 4.79 0.18
C GLU A 38 44.66 5.00 1.46
N LYS A 39 43.82 6.04 1.51
CA LYS A 39 42.92 6.29 2.65
C LYS A 39 41.98 5.11 2.92
N THR A 40 41.45 4.48 1.87
CA THR A 40 40.60 3.29 2.04
C THR A 40 41.39 2.08 2.53
N LEU A 41 42.63 1.89 2.09
CA LEU A 41 43.52 0.82 2.58
C LEU A 41 43.90 1.04 4.04
N ASP A 42 44.24 2.27 4.43
CA ASP A 42 44.49 2.64 5.82
C ASP A 42 43.27 2.38 6.71
N ASN A 43 42.06 2.71 6.23
CA ASN A 43 40.83 2.42 6.95
C ASN A 43 40.60 0.91 7.08
N LEU A 44 40.86 0.13 6.03
CA LEU A 44 40.75 -1.33 6.08
C LEU A 44 41.81 -1.95 6.99
N GLU A 45 43.02 -1.40 7.03
CA GLU A 45 44.08 -1.84 7.93
C GLU A 45 43.69 -1.56 9.39
N LYS A 46 43.17 -0.37 9.71
CA LYS A 46 42.61 -0.06 11.03
C LYS A 46 41.51 -1.04 11.43
N VAL A 47 40.58 -1.35 10.52
CA VAL A 47 39.50 -2.32 10.75
C VAL A 47 40.04 -3.74 10.95
N ARG A 48 41.12 -4.12 10.24
CA ARG A 48 41.79 -5.42 10.38
C ARG A 48 42.50 -5.57 11.72
N HIS A 49 43.11 -4.49 12.22
CA HIS A 49 43.74 -4.49 13.55
C HIS A 49 42.70 -4.53 14.67
N THR A 50 41.50 -3.95 14.47
CA THR A 50 40.38 -4.12 15.40
C THR A 50 39.71 -5.50 15.31
N SER A 51 39.73 -6.18 14.15
CA SER A 51 39.07 -7.49 14.00
C SER A 51 39.95 -8.68 14.38
N ARG A 52 41.29 -8.55 14.35
CA ARG A 52 42.22 -9.61 14.77
C ARG A 52 42.43 -9.71 16.28
N TYR A 53 42.04 -8.68 17.04
CA TYR A 53 42.16 -8.64 18.50
C TYR A 53 40.82 -8.48 19.23
N ALA A 54 39.69 -8.44 18.52
CA ALA A 54 38.39 -8.48 19.16
C ALA A 54 38.13 -9.90 19.69
N ASP A 55 38.33 -10.09 20.99
CA ASP A 55 37.85 -11.26 21.72
C ASP A 55 36.33 -11.39 21.44
N PRO A 56 35.80 -12.56 21.04
CA PRO A 56 34.37 -12.74 20.74
C PRO A 56 33.43 -12.31 21.89
N SER A 57 33.96 -12.14 23.10
CA SER A 57 33.26 -11.61 24.27
C SER A 57 33.02 -10.08 24.19
N GLU A 58 33.91 -9.31 23.56
CA GLU A 58 33.76 -7.84 23.42
C GLU A 58 32.81 -7.47 22.27
N LEU A 59 32.75 -8.27 21.21
CA LEU A 59 31.71 -8.13 20.17
C LEU A 59 30.32 -8.45 20.72
N LEU A 60 30.23 -9.46 21.60
CA LEU A 60 28.98 -9.79 22.26
C LEU A 60 28.56 -8.69 23.23
N ASN A 61 29.49 -8.11 24.00
CA ASN A 61 29.21 -6.98 24.91
C ASN A 61 28.88 -5.68 24.15
N GLY A 62 29.48 -5.42 22.99
CA GLY A 62 29.12 -4.30 22.11
C GLY A 62 27.73 -4.45 21.49
N MET A 63 27.29 -5.69 21.23
CA MET A 63 25.91 -5.99 20.86
C MET A 63 24.95 -6.00 22.07
N GLN A 64 25.42 -6.37 23.27
CA GLN A 64 24.63 -6.36 24.50
C GLN A 64 24.35 -4.94 25.01
N ALA A 65 25.26 -3.99 24.75
CA ALA A 65 25.05 -2.57 25.02
C ALA A 65 24.00 -1.91 24.09
N GLN A 66 23.52 -2.62 23.07
CA GLN A 66 22.40 -2.22 22.21
C GLN A 66 21.07 -2.88 22.61
N LEU A 67 21.01 -3.67 23.68
CA LEU A 67 19.74 -4.06 24.30
C LEU A 67 19.37 -3.03 25.38
N PRO A 68 18.24 -2.32 25.25
CA PRO A 68 17.75 -1.46 26.32
C PRO A 68 17.51 -2.29 27.59
N PRO A 69 17.87 -1.78 28.78
CA PRO A 69 17.51 -2.45 30.03
C PRO A 69 15.97 -2.54 30.18
N PRO A 70 15.45 -3.51 30.95
CA PRO A 70 14.02 -3.60 31.19
C PRO A 70 13.56 -2.30 31.86
N LEU A 71 12.57 -1.66 31.24
CA LEU A 71 11.91 -0.43 31.67
C LEU A 71 11.47 -0.53 33.14
N ALA A 72 12.31 -0.03 34.03
CA ALA A 72 11.83 0.57 35.26
C ALA A 72 11.16 1.89 34.86
N GLN A 73 9.94 2.09 35.35
CA GLN A 73 8.91 3.06 34.96
C GLN A 73 9.26 4.56 35.11
N GLN A 74 10.48 5.01 34.77
CA GLN A 74 10.90 6.42 34.94
C GLN A 74 11.29 7.15 33.65
N SER A 75 11.25 6.54 32.46
CA SER A 75 11.66 7.20 31.19
C SER A 75 10.53 7.46 30.19
N GLN A 76 9.27 7.19 30.54
CA GLN A 76 8.15 7.42 29.62
C GLN A 76 7.90 8.91 29.35
N ASP A 77 8.13 9.81 30.33
CA ASP A 77 7.87 11.24 30.15
C ASP A 77 8.89 11.95 29.26
N GLU A 78 10.20 11.61 29.34
CA GLU A 78 11.20 12.21 28.45
C GLU A 78 11.06 11.72 27.00
N SER A 79 10.75 10.42 26.81
CA SER A 79 10.47 9.88 25.48
C SER A 79 9.22 10.48 24.85
N LEU A 80 8.18 10.78 25.64
CA LEU A 80 6.97 11.45 25.16
C LEU A 80 7.24 12.92 24.80
N ALA A 81 8.01 13.63 25.62
CA ALA A 81 8.40 15.02 25.36
C ALA A 81 9.29 15.13 24.11
N GLU A 82 10.24 14.22 23.92
CA GLU A 82 11.10 14.17 22.73
C GLU A 82 10.29 13.80 21.48
N ALA A 83 9.37 12.83 21.57
CA ALA A 83 8.45 12.50 20.48
C ALA A 83 7.54 13.68 20.11
N GLN A 84 6.99 14.39 21.10
CA GLN A 84 6.18 15.60 20.88
C GLN A 84 7.01 16.73 20.25
N SER A 85 8.28 16.88 20.64
CA SER A 85 9.19 17.85 20.02
C SER A 85 9.45 17.54 18.55
N HIS A 86 9.66 16.26 18.20
CA HIS A 86 9.83 15.83 16.83
C HIS A 86 8.55 15.96 16.00
N VAL A 87 7.38 15.71 16.59
CA VAL A 87 6.08 15.97 15.94
C VAL A 87 5.91 17.46 15.66
N PHE A 88 6.29 18.33 16.60
CA PHE A 88 6.23 19.78 16.40
C PHE A 88 7.20 20.25 15.32
N GLU A 89 8.42 19.71 15.27
CA GLU A 89 9.36 19.98 14.19
C GLU A 89 8.85 19.52 12.83
N LEU A 90 8.22 18.34 12.78
CA LEU A 90 7.62 17.81 11.57
C LEU A 90 6.45 18.70 11.11
N GLN A 91 5.55 19.09 12.01
CA GLN A 91 4.45 20.01 11.72
C GLN A 91 4.98 21.35 11.20
N LYS A 92 6.04 21.89 11.81
CA LYS A 92 6.69 23.12 11.36
C LYS A 92 7.34 22.94 9.99
N ALA A 93 7.95 21.80 9.71
CA ALA A 93 8.53 21.49 8.41
C ALA A 93 7.45 21.35 7.32
N VAL A 94 6.32 20.70 7.64
CA VAL A 94 5.16 20.56 6.75
C VAL A 94 4.54 21.92 6.46
N LEU A 95 4.34 22.77 7.46
CA LEU A 95 3.80 24.12 7.26
C LEU A 95 4.74 24.98 6.38
N ARG A 96 6.05 24.89 6.58
CA ARG A 96 7.03 25.57 5.70
C ARG A 96 7.04 24.99 4.29
N ALA A 97 6.91 23.68 4.14
CA ALA A 97 6.83 23.03 2.84
C ALA A 97 5.55 23.45 2.12
N GLN A 98 4.41 23.48 2.81
CA GLN A 98 3.12 23.93 2.30
C GLN A 98 3.16 25.41 1.90
N SER A 99 3.71 26.28 2.74
CA SER A 99 3.87 27.71 2.40
C SER A 99 4.80 27.91 1.20
N SER A 100 5.88 27.13 1.10
CA SER A 100 6.79 27.17 -0.05
C SER A 100 6.15 26.64 -1.34
N ALA A 101 5.31 25.60 -1.25
CA ALA A 101 4.58 25.05 -2.37
C ALA A 101 3.51 26.04 -2.86
N GLN A 102 2.80 26.69 -1.93
CA GLN A 102 1.82 27.72 -2.25
C GLN A 102 2.48 28.96 -2.89
N ALA A 103 3.65 29.38 -2.41
CA ALA A 103 4.43 30.47 -3.02
C ALA A 103 4.99 30.11 -4.41
N ARG A 104 5.34 28.84 -4.65
CA ARG A 104 5.75 28.36 -5.97
C ARG A 104 4.57 28.32 -6.95
N LEU A 105 3.39 27.93 -6.49
CA LEU A 105 2.17 27.95 -7.31
C LEU A 105 1.75 29.39 -7.68
N SER A 106 1.94 30.37 -6.80
CA SER A 106 1.69 31.78 -7.15
C SER A 106 2.73 32.36 -8.11
N ASN A 107 3.99 31.94 -8.01
CA ASN A 107 5.05 32.44 -8.91
C ASN A 107 5.00 31.80 -10.31
N VAL A 108 4.56 30.54 -10.42
CA VAL A 108 4.38 29.86 -11.71
C VAL A 108 3.15 30.40 -12.47
N SER A 109 2.13 30.94 -11.78
CA SER A 109 0.95 31.50 -12.46
C SER A 109 1.18 32.88 -13.11
N VAL A 110 2.32 33.54 -12.84
CA VAL A 110 2.60 34.90 -13.33
C VAL A 110 3.43 34.88 -14.62
N GLN A 111 4.12 33.79 -14.96
CA GLN A 111 5.11 33.81 -16.05
C GLN A 111 4.70 33.23 -17.40
N GLU A 112 3.62 32.45 -17.58
CA GLU A 112 3.42 31.84 -18.91
C GLU A 112 1.98 31.45 -19.32
N GLY A 113 0.94 31.99 -18.68
CA GLY A 113 -0.46 31.63 -18.97
C GLY A 113 -1.33 32.81 -19.37
N ASN A 114 -2.15 32.63 -20.43
CA ASN A 114 -3.21 33.55 -20.83
C ASN A 114 -4.07 33.94 -19.59
N PRO A 115 -4.38 35.24 -19.36
CA PRO A 115 -5.11 35.70 -18.17
C PRO A 115 -6.48 35.02 -17.93
N GLU A 116 -7.06 34.37 -18.93
CA GLU A 116 -8.31 33.64 -18.80
C GLU A 116 -8.13 32.22 -18.25
N ASP A 117 -6.97 31.59 -18.47
CA ASP A 117 -6.69 30.23 -18.01
C ASP A 117 -6.42 30.19 -16.51
N TRP A 118 -5.76 31.21 -15.93
CA TRP A 118 -5.59 31.28 -14.48
C TRP A 118 -6.92 31.54 -13.77
N LYS A 119 -7.81 32.38 -14.34
CA LYS A 119 -9.15 32.62 -13.79
C LYS A 119 -9.99 31.34 -13.84
N ARG A 120 -9.90 30.57 -14.93
CA ARG A 120 -10.57 29.28 -15.06
C ARG A 120 -10.03 28.24 -14.09
N ALA A 121 -8.70 28.14 -13.94
CA ALA A 121 -8.06 27.25 -12.98
C ALA A 121 -8.42 27.64 -11.53
N TYR A 122 -8.47 28.94 -11.23
CA TYR A 122 -8.87 29.46 -9.94
C TYR A 122 -10.36 29.18 -9.64
N ALA A 123 -11.25 29.42 -10.61
CA ALA A 123 -12.68 29.11 -10.48
C ALA A 123 -12.92 27.60 -10.30
N LEU A 124 -12.19 26.74 -11.01
CA LEU A 124 -12.26 25.29 -10.84
C LEU A 124 -11.72 24.83 -9.49
N ARG A 125 -10.62 25.44 -9.02
CA ARG A 125 -10.10 25.17 -7.68
C ARG A 125 -11.10 25.58 -6.61
N ARG A 126 -11.73 26.74 -6.77
CA ARG A 126 -12.78 27.21 -5.85
C ARG A 126 -14.00 26.30 -5.87
N ALA A 127 -14.47 25.89 -7.04
CA ALA A 127 -15.58 24.95 -7.17
C ALA A 127 -15.26 23.58 -6.55
N ARG A 128 -14.00 23.11 -6.69
CA ARG A 128 -13.53 21.90 -6.01
C ARG A 128 -13.54 22.08 -4.49
N ASP A 129 -12.99 23.18 -4.00
CA ASP A 129 -12.92 23.44 -2.56
C ASP A 129 -14.32 23.60 -1.96
N ASP A 130 -15.26 24.25 -2.67
CA ASP A 130 -16.67 24.36 -2.27
C ASP A 130 -17.39 23.00 -2.31
N LEU A 131 -17.07 22.13 -3.27
CA LEU A 131 -17.63 20.77 -3.33
C LEU A 131 -17.08 19.89 -2.21
N ILE A 132 -15.79 20.00 -1.88
CA ILE A 132 -15.19 19.32 -0.73
C ILE A 132 -15.86 19.79 0.55
N ALA A 133 -16.01 21.10 0.76
CA ALA A 133 -16.71 21.63 1.93
C ALA A 133 -18.17 21.15 2.00
N TRP A 134 -18.86 21.04 0.86
CA TRP A 134 -20.21 20.49 0.81
C TRP A 134 -20.23 19.00 1.19
N ILE A 135 -19.34 18.18 0.64
CA ILE A 135 -19.21 16.76 1.02
C ILE A 135 -18.88 16.61 2.50
N GLU A 136 -17.92 17.39 3.01
CA GLU A 136 -17.55 17.38 4.42
C GLU A 136 -18.72 17.79 5.31
N SER A 137 -19.52 18.78 4.89
CA SER A 137 -20.74 19.15 5.62
C SER A 137 -21.82 18.07 5.59
N GLU A 138 -21.92 17.31 4.50
CA GLU A 138 -22.88 16.22 4.38
C GLU A 138 -22.41 14.98 5.15
N LEU A 139 -21.11 14.70 5.16
CA LEU A 139 -20.50 13.66 6.00
C LEU A 139 -20.57 14.02 7.50
N ALA A 140 -20.43 15.30 7.85
CA ALA A 140 -20.60 15.75 9.23
C ALA A 140 -22.03 15.54 9.72
N LYS A 141 -23.04 15.83 8.88
CA LYS A 141 -24.44 15.53 9.21
C LYS A 141 -24.70 14.04 9.38
N LEU A 142 -24.13 13.19 8.50
CA LEU A 142 -24.23 11.74 8.65
C LEU A 142 -23.56 11.22 9.93
N SER A 143 -22.44 11.84 10.33
CA SER A 143 -21.75 11.49 11.57
C SER A 143 -22.48 11.96 12.82
N GLU A 144 -23.24 13.05 12.75
CA GLU A 144 -24.03 13.60 13.87
C GLU A 144 -25.35 12.82 14.06
N ASP A 145 -25.90 12.22 12.99
CA ASP A 145 -27.05 11.30 13.07
C ASP A 145 -26.69 9.90 13.63
N ASP A 146 -25.41 9.49 13.63
CA ASP A 146 -24.95 8.23 14.24
C ASP A 146 -24.73 8.34 15.76
N ASP A 147 -24.58 9.54 16.32
CA ASP A 147 -24.39 9.79 17.77
C ASP A 147 -25.72 10.03 18.53
N HIS A 148 -26.87 10.01 17.84
CA HIS A 148 -28.22 10.11 18.43
C HIS A 148 -29.06 8.83 18.32
N MET A 149 -28.41 7.66 18.23
CA MET A 149 -29.11 6.39 18.41
C MET A 149 -29.26 6.06 19.90
N ASP A 150 -30.03 6.90 20.61
CA ASP A 150 -30.73 6.46 21.81
C ASP A 150 -31.72 5.35 21.40
N PRO A 151 -31.77 4.22 22.13
CA PRO A 151 -32.65 3.10 21.78
C PRO A 151 -34.06 3.37 22.31
N ASP A 152 -34.76 4.37 21.74
CA ASP A 152 -36.20 4.56 21.90
C ASP A 152 -36.74 5.33 20.68
N LEU A 153 -36.61 4.71 19.50
CA LEU A 153 -37.45 5.05 18.37
C LEU A 153 -38.67 4.14 18.41
N ASP A 154 -39.77 4.70 18.91
CA ASP A 154 -41.13 4.27 18.60
C ASP A 154 -41.24 4.02 17.09
N MET A 155 -41.19 2.75 16.71
CA MET A 155 -41.51 2.32 15.36
C MET A 155 -42.97 2.68 15.09
N PRO A 156 -43.28 3.54 14.11
CA PRO A 156 -44.63 3.64 13.60
C PRO A 156 -44.94 2.28 12.98
N THR A 157 -45.75 1.50 13.69
CA THR A 157 -46.29 0.24 13.20
C THR A 157 -47.38 0.60 12.21
N ASP A 158 -46.98 1.10 11.04
CA ASP A 158 -47.84 1.31 9.90
C ASP A 158 -47.08 0.97 8.62
N PHE A 159 -46.47 -0.21 8.60
CA PHE A 159 -46.38 -0.94 7.35
C PHE A 159 -47.78 -1.48 7.06
N GLY A 160 -48.62 -0.58 6.54
CA GLY A 160 -49.71 -0.99 5.67
C GLY A 160 -49.15 -1.98 4.66
N ALA A 161 -49.92 -3.01 4.37
CA ALA A 161 -49.57 -4.09 3.47
C ALA A 161 -49.37 -3.58 2.01
N GLU A 162 -48.31 -2.80 1.75
CA GLU A 162 -47.69 -2.75 0.44
C GLU A 162 -47.25 -4.17 0.16
N SER A 163 -47.93 -4.76 -0.82
CA SER A 163 -47.79 -6.16 -1.20
C SER A 163 -46.30 -6.47 -1.36
N LEU A 164 -45.83 -7.60 -0.83
CA LEU A 164 -44.47 -8.11 -1.09
C LEU A 164 -44.15 -8.15 -2.60
N ASP A 165 -45.17 -8.17 -3.47
CA ASP A 165 -45.00 -8.06 -4.91
C ASP A 165 -44.59 -6.65 -5.39
N GLU A 166 -45.01 -5.57 -4.72
CA GLU A 166 -44.60 -4.19 -5.05
C GLU A 166 -43.16 -3.92 -4.64
N THR A 167 -42.74 -4.39 -3.46
CA THR A 167 -41.34 -4.34 -3.02
C THR A 167 -40.44 -5.21 -3.91
N ARG A 168 -40.93 -6.37 -4.37
CA ARG A 168 -40.23 -7.21 -5.34
C ARG A 168 -40.11 -6.56 -6.71
N ALA A 169 -41.18 -5.91 -7.19
CA ALA A 169 -41.19 -5.20 -8.47
C ALA A 169 -40.23 -3.99 -8.46
N THR A 170 -40.20 -3.22 -7.37
CA THR A 170 -39.28 -2.10 -7.20
C THR A 170 -37.83 -2.56 -7.10
N LEU A 171 -37.54 -3.66 -6.38
CA LEU A 171 -36.21 -4.27 -6.36
C LEU A 171 -35.77 -4.77 -7.73
N GLN A 172 -36.68 -5.37 -8.50
CA GLN A 172 -36.38 -5.82 -9.86
C GLN A 172 -36.09 -4.65 -10.80
N ASP A 173 -36.84 -3.54 -10.68
CA ASP A 173 -36.60 -2.32 -11.44
C ASP A 173 -35.25 -1.68 -11.08
N LEU A 174 -34.92 -1.56 -9.79
CA LEU A 174 -33.62 -1.10 -9.31
C LEU A 174 -32.47 -1.97 -9.83
N TYR A 175 -32.63 -3.28 -9.79
CA TYR A 175 -31.63 -4.22 -10.29
C TYR A 175 -31.46 -4.12 -11.82
N SER A 176 -32.55 -3.90 -12.55
CA SER A 176 -32.50 -3.68 -14.01
C SER A 176 -31.76 -2.39 -14.37
N LYS A 177 -32.00 -1.31 -13.60
CA LYS A 177 -31.28 -0.03 -13.75
C LYS A 177 -29.80 -0.19 -13.44
N TYR A 178 -29.47 -0.96 -12.40
CA TYR A 178 -28.09 -1.30 -12.07
C TYR A 178 -27.39 -2.05 -13.22
N ILE A 179 -28.01 -3.10 -13.77
CA ILE A 179 -27.46 -3.83 -14.92
C ILE A 179 -27.26 -2.91 -16.12
N ALA A 180 -28.26 -2.10 -16.47
CA ALA A 180 -28.17 -1.17 -17.60
C ALA A 180 -27.04 -0.13 -17.40
N SER A 181 -26.83 0.35 -16.17
CA SER A 181 -25.71 1.25 -15.85
C SER A 181 -24.36 0.55 -16.03
N ARG A 182 -24.26 -0.72 -15.61
CA ARG A 182 -23.04 -1.53 -15.72
C ARG A 182 -22.72 -1.88 -17.17
N GLU A 183 -23.72 -2.21 -17.97
CA GLU A 183 -23.57 -2.44 -19.41
C GLU A 183 -23.09 -1.19 -20.15
N ARG A 184 -23.63 0.00 -19.79
CA ARG A 184 -23.15 1.28 -20.32
C ARG A 184 -21.69 1.53 -19.95
N LEU A 185 -21.32 1.31 -18.68
CA LEU A 185 -19.93 1.44 -18.24
C LEU A 185 -19.00 0.50 -19.00
N VAL A 186 -19.34 -0.79 -19.11
CA VAL A 186 -18.56 -1.78 -19.87
C VAL A 186 -18.46 -1.39 -21.34
N SER A 187 -19.54 -0.87 -21.94
CA SER A 187 -19.53 -0.41 -23.33
C SER A 187 -18.61 0.79 -23.54
N THR A 188 -18.66 1.79 -22.65
CA THR A 188 -17.74 2.96 -22.73
C THR A 188 -16.29 2.56 -22.55
N LEU A 189 -16.02 1.63 -21.64
CA LEU A 189 -14.69 1.08 -21.38
C LEU A 189 -14.17 0.28 -22.59
N ASN A 190 -15.01 -0.57 -23.19
CA ASN A 190 -14.66 -1.34 -24.39
C ASN A 190 -14.39 -0.43 -25.61
N ILE A 191 -15.16 0.66 -25.77
CA ILE A 191 -14.90 1.66 -26.81
C ILE A 191 -13.54 2.33 -26.60
N GLN A 192 -13.16 2.66 -25.35
CA GLN A 192 -11.85 3.24 -25.02
C GLN A 192 -10.69 2.26 -25.29
N TYR A 193 -10.88 0.96 -25.06
CA TYR A 193 -9.86 -0.04 -25.38
C TYR A 193 -9.72 -0.28 -26.89
N LYS A 194 -10.84 -0.26 -27.65
CA LYS A 194 -10.80 -0.38 -29.12
C LYS A 194 -10.19 0.84 -29.81
N THR A 195 -10.38 2.05 -29.27
CA THR A 195 -9.76 3.27 -29.84
C THR A 195 -8.26 3.40 -29.57
N LYS A 196 -7.72 2.70 -28.56
CA LYS A 196 -6.27 2.65 -28.29
C LYS A 196 -5.55 1.49 -28.97
N SER A 197 -6.27 0.53 -29.53
CA SER A 197 -5.72 -0.59 -30.29
C SER A 197 -5.71 -0.29 -31.79
N ASN A 198 -4.95 0.72 -32.22
CA ASN A 198 -4.49 0.75 -33.61
C ASN A 198 -3.33 -0.27 -33.72
N PRO A 199 -3.43 -1.33 -34.54
CA PRO A 199 -2.29 -2.19 -34.81
C PRO A 199 -1.27 -1.35 -35.58
N VAL A 200 -0.18 -0.97 -34.91
CA VAL A 200 0.99 -0.40 -35.58
C VAL A 200 1.51 -1.47 -36.53
N GLN A 201 1.26 -1.30 -37.83
CA GLN A 201 1.86 -2.13 -38.86
C GLN A 201 3.38 -1.87 -38.84
N PRO A 202 4.22 -2.92 -38.76
CA PRO A 202 5.66 -2.74 -38.90
C PRO A 202 5.98 -2.34 -40.35
N PRO A 203 6.87 -1.36 -40.60
CA PRO A 203 7.37 -1.10 -41.94
C PRO A 203 8.13 -2.33 -42.43
N LEU A 204 7.56 -2.99 -43.44
CA LEU A 204 8.18 -4.10 -44.13
C LEU A 204 9.19 -3.56 -45.14
N GLU A 205 10.43 -3.32 -44.71
CA GLU A 205 11.54 -3.16 -45.65
C GLU A 205 12.75 -3.97 -45.21
N ARG A 206 12.73 -5.23 -45.64
CA ARG A 206 13.86 -6.15 -45.60
C ARG A 206 14.80 -5.76 -46.74
N GLN A 207 15.81 -4.94 -46.44
CA GLN A 207 17.02 -4.91 -47.26
C GLN A 207 18.11 -5.72 -46.56
N THR A 208 18.43 -6.83 -47.20
CA THR A 208 19.58 -7.67 -46.91
C THR A 208 20.84 -6.97 -47.41
N SER A 209 21.78 -6.68 -46.52
CA SER A 209 23.19 -6.60 -46.89
C SER A 209 24.06 -6.93 -45.68
N THR A 210 25.08 -7.69 -46.01
CA THR A 210 25.99 -8.44 -45.14
C THR A 210 27.10 -7.58 -44.55
N THR A 211 27.78 -8.20 -43.59
CA THR A 211 29.19 -8.01 -43.14
C THR A 211 29.54 -6.91 -42.13
N ASN A 212 29.99 -7.41 -40.96
CA ASN A 212 31.11 -6.96 -40.12
C ASN A 212 31.09 -5.56 -39.51
N ASP A 213 30.64 -5.45 -38.25
CA ASP A 213 31.36 -4.69 -37.20
C ASP A 213 30.75 -4.92 -35.80
N ASP A 214 31.47 -5.56 -34.88
CA ASP A 214 30.98 -5.84 -33.51
C ASP A 214 30.80 -4.59 -32.63
N LYS A 215 31.27 -3.42 -33.09
CA LYS A 215 30.98 -2.12 -32.46
C LYS A 215 29.69 -1.47 -32.99
N SER A 216 29.23 -1.85 -34.19
CA SER A 216 27.99 -1.37 -34.81
C SER A 216 26.74 -2.11 -34.29
N ASN A 217 26.92 -3.32 -33.77
CA ASN A 217 25.83 -4.14 -33.25
C ASN A 217 25.11 -3.47 -32.05
N ASN A 218 25.85 -2.80 -31.15
CA ASN A 218 25.24 -2.08 -30.03
C ASN A 218 24.42 -0.87 -30.47
N THR A 219 24.88 -0.12 -31.49
CA THR A 219 24.11 0.98 -32.08
C THR A 219 22.92 0.48 -32.88
N SER A 220 23.03 -0.67 -33.57
CA SER A 220 21.94 -1.33 -34.29
C SER A 220 20.84 -1.84 -33.34
N ILE A 221 21.24 -2.45 -32.22
CA ILE A 221 20.33 -2.90 -31.16
C ILE A 221 19.69 -1.69 -30.48
N ALA A 222 20.46 -0.63 -30.16
CA ALA A 222 19.91 0.59 -29.57
C ALA A 222 18.89 1.28 -30.49
N LEU A 223 19.15 1.33 -31.80
CA LEU A 223 18.21 1.86 -32.80
C LEU A 223 16.96 0.97 -32.95
N ARG A 224 17.09 -0.35 -32.79
CA ARG A 224 15.95 -1.28 -32.75
C ARG A 224 15.12 -1.19 -31.46
N VAL A 225 15.75 -0.89 -30.33
CA VAL A 225 15.10 -0.85 -29.00
C VAL A 225 14.50 0.52 -28.69
N LEU A 226 15.07 1.61 -29.22
CA LEU A 226 14.57 2.99 -29.08
C LEU A 226 13.05 3.16 -29.23
N PRO A 227 12.40 2.63 -30.29
CA PRO A 227 10.94 2.75 -30.44
C PRO A 227 10.14 1.97 -29.39
N PHE A 228 10.76 1.00 -28.71
CA PHE A 228 10.13 0.21 -27.65
C PHE A 228 10.42 0.75 -26.24
N ILE A 229 11.26 1.77 -26.07
CA ILE A 229 11.60 2.32 -24.75
C ILE A 229 10.36 2.88 -24.05
N ASP A 230 9.46 3.54 -24.77
CA ASP A 230 8.23 4.07 -24.16
C ASP A 230 7.31 2.96 -23.67
N ILE A 231 7.22 1.85 -24.42
CA ILE A 231 6.45 0.66 -24.04
C ILE A 231 7.11 -0.03 -22.84
N LEU A 232 8.43 -0.21 -22.87
CA LEU A 232 9.18 -0.80 -21.76
C LEU A 232 9.08 0.04 -20.49
N ARG A 233 9.07 1.37 -20.63
CA ARG A 233 8.85 2.29 -19.52
C ARG A 233 7.44 2.19 -18.98
N SER A 234 6.41 2.16 -19.85
CA SER A 234 5.03 2.00 -19.38
C SER A 234 4.84 0.65 -18.69
N THR A 235 5.39 -0.44 -19.23
CA THR A 235 5.31 -1.75 -18.59
C THR A 235 6.04 -1.80 -17.26
N ALA A 236 7.21 -1.14 -17.14
CA ALA A 236 7.93 -1.05 -15.87
C ALA A 236 7.14 -0.22 -14.84
N GLN A 237 6.49 0.86 -15.26
CA GLN A 237 5.60 1.65 -14.39
C GLN A 237 4.40 0.81 -13.94
N ASP A 238 3.75 0.11 -14.86
CA ASP A 238 2.62 -0.78 -14.55
C ASP A 238 3.03 -1.90 -13.59
N GLU A 239 4.22 -2.48 -13.77
CA GLU A 239 4.78 -3.49 -12.86
C GLU A 239 4.98 -2.91 -11.45
N THR A 240 5.59 -1.72 -11.35
CA THR A 240 5.77 -1.08 -10.03
C THR A 240 4.43 -0.73 -9.37
N ALA A 241 3.43 -0.28 -10.14
CA ALA A 241 2.10 0.01 -9.63
C ALA A 241 1.39 -1.28 -9.16
N MET A 242 1.51 -2.37 -9.91
CA MET A 242 0.98 -3.68 -9.54
C MET A 242 1.66 -4.22 -8.26
N MET A 243 2.97 -4.06 -8.13
CA MET A 243 3.71 -4.43 -6.91
C MET A 243 3.26 -3.61 -5.70
N GLN A 244 3.02 -2.30 -5.86
CA GLN A 244 2.49 -1.46 -4.80
C GLN A 244 1.08 -1.90 -4.39
N HIS A 245 0.21 -2.16 -5.37
CA HIS A 245 -1.16 -2.60 -5.10
C HIS A 245 -1.20 -3.96 -4.40
N THR A 246 -0.39 -4.92 -4.85
CA THR A 246 -0.29 -6.23 -4.19
C THR A 246 0.28 -6.13 -2.77
N SER A 247 1.27 -5.28 -2.55
CA SER A 247 1.78 -5.01 -1.20
C SER A 247 0.71 -4.35 -0.31
N TYR A 248 -0.06 -3.40 -0.85
CA TYR A 248 -1.15 -2.74 -0.12
C TYR A 248 -2.23 -3.75 0.28
N LEU A 249 -2.70 -4.57 -0.67
CA LEU A 249 -3.70 -5.61 -0.39
C LEU A 249 -3.20 -6.62 0.64
N ARG A 250 -1.93 -7.05 0.58
CA ARG A 250 -1.37 -7.95 1.59
C ARG A 250 -1.40 -7.34 2.99
N ARG A 251 -1.06 -6.05 3.11
CA ARG A 251 -1.15 -5.33 4.38
C ARG A 251 -2.58 -5.22 4.87
N GLN A 252 -3.52 -4.89 3.98
CA GLN A 252 -4.94 -4.78 4.32
C GLN A 252 -5.51 -6.13 4.77
N VAL A 253 -5.20 -7.22 4.05
CA VAL A 253 -5.62 -8.58 4.44
C VAL A 253 -5.03 -8.97 5.79
N THR A 254 -3.75 -8.65 6.03
CA THR A 254 -3.11 -8.95 7.33
C THR A 254 -3.77 -8.14 8.45
N ALA A 255 -4.03 -6.85 8.23
CA ALA A 255 -4.70 -5.99 9.20
C ALA A 255 -6.10 -6.51 9.56
N VAL A 256 -6.92 -6.83 8.55
CA VAL A 256 -8.24 -7.42 8.77
C VAL A 256 -8.13 -8.79 9.45
N SER A 257 -7.18 -9.64 9.06
CA SER A 257 -6.96 -10.93 9.73
C SER A 257 -6.66 -10.73 11.22
N THR A 258 -5.73 -9.83 11.56
CA THR A 258 -5.38 -9.54 12.95
C THR A 258 -6.55 -8.94 13.74
N GLU A 259 -7.36 -8.09 13.11
CA GLU A 259 -8.56 -7.53 13.72
C GLU A 259 -9.62 -8.62 13.96
N THR A 260 -9.85 -9.50 12.99
CA THR A 260 -10.78 -10.62 13.16
C THR A 260 -10.31 -11.61 14.23
N GLU A 261 -9.00 -11.87 14.32
CA GLU A 261 -8.43 -12.69 15.40
C GLU A 261 -8.63 -12.03 16.76
N GLN A 262 -8.41 -10.73 16.88
CA GLN A 262 -8.66 -9.98 18.11
C GLN A 262 -10.14 -10.01 18.52
N LEU A 263 -11.05 -9.78 17.58
CA LEU A 263 -12.49 -9.86 17.82
C LEU A 263 -12.91 -11.26 18.26
N LEU A 264 -12.38 -12.31 17.61
CA LEU A 264 -12.64 -13.69 18.00
C LEU A 264 -12.11 -14.00 19.41
N THR A 265 -10.92 -13.49 19.77
CA THR A 265 -10.41 -13.65 21.14
C THR A 265 -11.29 -12.95 22.17
N ARG A 266 -11.73 -11.73 21.88
CA ARG A 266 -12.63 -10.99 22.75
C ARG A 266 -13.98 -11.69 22.92
N LEU A 267 -14.59 -12.15 21.82
CA LEU A 267 -15.80 -12.97 21.86
C LEU A 267 -15.60 -14.28 22.64
N SER A 268 -14.40 -14.87 22.59
CA SER A 268 -14.11 -16.07 23.38
C SER A 268 -13.95 -15.78 24.86
N ASP A 269 -13.42 -14.62 25.22
CA ASP A 269 -13.29 -14.20 26.61
C ASP A 269 -14.64 -13.77 27.20
N GLU A 270 -15.53 -13.18 26.38
CA GLU A 270 -16.90 -12.83 26.76
C GLU A 270 -17.83 -14.06 26.78
N SER A 271 -17.55 -15.08 25.96
CA SER A 271 -18.34 -16.31 25.90
C SER A 271 -17.88 -17.31 26.96
N HIS A 272 -18.68 -17.47 28.02
CA HIS A 272 -18.47 -18.52 29.03
C HIS A 272 -18.61 -19.96 28.50
N MET A 273 -18.93 -20.15 27.22
CA MET A 273 -19.04 -21.49 26.59
C MET A 273 -17.68 -22.05 26.15
N VAL A 274 -16.66 -21.20 25.96
CA VAL A 274 -15.33 -21.58 25.50
C VAL A 274 -14.30 -21.25 26.58
N ARG A 275 -13.24 -22.06 26.69
CA ARG A 275 -12.19 -21.80 27.68
C ARG A 275 -11.43 -20.51 27.30
N PRO A 276 -11.25 -19.55 28.23
CA PRO A 276 -10.49 -18.33 27.95
C PRO A 276 -9.07 -18.66 27.46
N GLY A 277 -8.60 -17.92 26.46
CA GLY A 277 -7.26 -18.11 25.88
C GLY A 277 -7.16 -19.15 24.76
N THR A 278 -8.25 -19.83 24.36
CA THR A 278 -8.26 -20.64 23.13
C THR A 278 -8.78 -19.81 21.95
N SER A 279 -7.90 -19.03 21.33
CA SER A 279 -8.20 -18.25 20.10
C SER A 279 -8.56 -19.11 18.88
N HIS A 280 -8.51 -20.44 19.02
CA HIS A 280 -8.68 -21.37 17.92
C HIS A 280 -10.15 -21.70 17.68
N THR A 281 -10.59 -21.50 16.45
CA THR A 281 -11.90 -21.92 15.92
C THR A 281 -12.21 -23.41 16.18
N ALA A 282 -11.17 -24.24 16.33
CA ALA A 282 -11.29 -25.64 16.73
C ALA A 282 -11.90 -25.82 18.13
N ALA A 283 -11.56 -24.97 19.10
CA ALA A 283 -12.09 -25.03 20.46
C ALA A 283 -13.57 -24.63 20.50
N TRP A 284 -13.97 -23.65 19.68
CA TRP A 284 -15.38 -23.31 19.46
C TRP A 284 -16.15 -24.47 18.83
N ALA A 285 -15.57 -25.15 17.85
CA ALA A 285 -16.19 -26.32 17.21
C ALA A 285 -16.35 -27.50 18.17
N GLU A 286 -15.43 -27.69 19.11
CA GLU A 286 -15.53 -28.70 20.17
C GLU A 286 -16.58 -28.31 21.22
N ALA A 287 -16.54 -27.09 21.72
CA ALA A 287 -17.53 -26.58 22.68
C ALA A 287 -18.96 -26.63 22.11
N ALA A 288 -19.14 -26.32 20.83
CA ALA A 288 -20.43 -26.42 20.15
C ALA A 288 -20.93 -27.88 20.06
N LYS A 289 -20.03 -28.85 19.84
CA LYS A 289 -20.38 -30.27 19.88
C LYS A 289 -20.78 -30.68 21.29
N ASP A 290 -20.01 -30.29 22.30
CA ASP A 290 -20.29 -30.60 23.71
C ASP A 290 -21.63 -30.01 24.18
N ALA A 291 -21.91 -28.75 23.83
CA ALA A 291 -23.19 -28.11 24.11
C ALA A 291 -24.35 -28.89 23.47
N ARG A 292 -24.21 -29.27 22.20
CA ARG A 292 -25.21 -30.07 21.49
C ARG A 292 -25.46 -31.43 22.15
N PHE A 293 -24.41 -32.10 22.61
CA PHE A 293 -24.56 -33.37 23.33
C PHE A 293 -25.31 -33.19 24.65
N ARG A 294 -24.99 -32.15 25.42
CA ARG A 294 -25.71 -31.84 26.67
C ARG A 294 -27.17 -31.49 26.42
N ASP A 295 -27.46 -30.71 25.38
CA ASP A 295 -28.83 -30.37 25.02
C ASP A 295 -29.64 -31.60 24.60
N MET A 296 -29.04 -32.51 23.83
CA MET A 296 -29.68 -33.77 23.46
C MET A 296 -29.97 -34.63 24.69
N GLU A 297 -29.01 -34.78 25.62
CA GLU A 297 -29.21 -35.52 26.86
C GLU A 297 -30.32 -34.90 27.72
N MET A 298 -30.36 -33.56 27.82
CA MET A 298 -31.39 -32.85 28.56
C MET A 298 -32.77 -33.07 27.91
N VAL A 299 -32.89 -32.94 26.59
CA VAL A 299 -34.13 -33.18 25.85
C VAL A 299 -34.60 -34.63 26.01
N ASP A 300 -33.71 -35.61 25.88
CA ASP A 300 -34.05 -37.01 26.05
C ASP A 300 -34.53 -37.31 27.48
N SER A 301 -33.89 -36.70 28.49
CA SER A 301 -34.34 -36.84 29.89
C SER A 301 -35.73 -36.23 30.12
N HIS A 302 -36.01 -35.07 29.52
CA HIS A 302 -37.33 -34.44 29.60
C HIS A 302 -38.40 -35.22 28.84
N LEU A 303 -38.05 -35.79 27.69
CA LEU A 303 -38.94 -36.63 26.90
C LEU A 303 -39.30 -37.90 27.68
N ALA A 304 -38.32 -38.57 28.28
CA ALA A 304 -38.56 -39.73 29.14
C ALA A 304 -39.44 -39.38 30.36
N ALA A 305 -39.18 -38.26 31.03
CA ALA A 305 -40.02 -37.77 32.11
C ALA A 305 -41.46 -37.48 31.64
N GLY A 306 -41.62 -36.84 30.48
CA GLY A 306 -42.92 -36.59 29.86
C GLY A 306 -43.67 -37.88 29.52
N GLU A 307 -43.00 -38.87 28.92
CA GLU A 307 -43.60 -40.17 28.61
C GLU A 307 -44.06 -40.91 29.86
N THR A 308 -43.27 -40.91 30.93
CA THR A 308 -43.67 -41.55 32.19
C THR A 308 -44.87 -40.84 32.82
N SER A 309 -44.92 -39.50 32.76
CA SER A 309 -46.09 -38.73 33.20
C SER A 309 -47.34 -39.05 32.37
N ILE A 310 -47.22 -39.13 31.04
CA ILE A 310 -48.35 -39.47 30.15
C ILE A 310 -48.82 -40.91 30.39
N LYS A 311 -47.89 -41.86 30.57
CA LYS A 311 -48.23 -43.25 30.93
C LYS A 311 -48.98 -43.30 32.26
N GLY A 312 -48.52 -42.57 33.28
CA GLY A 312 -49.20 -42.46 34.57
C GLY A 312 -50.63 -41.92 34.45
N VAL A 313 -50.83 -40.85 33.68
CA VAL A 313 -52.18 -40.29 33.41
C VAL A 313 -53.06 -41.31 32.67
N ARG A 314 -52.52 -42.02 31.69
CA ARG A 314 -53.25 -43.07 30.95
C ARG A 314 -53.67 -44.22 31.85
N ASP A 315 -52.81 -44.64 32.78
CA ASP A 315 -53.11 -45.71 33.73
C ASP A 315 -54.23 -45.31 34.70
N VAL A 316 -54.21 -44.06 35.20
CA VAL A 316 -55.29 -43.50 36.03
C VAL A 316 -56.62 -43.46 35.26
N LEU A 317 -56.61 -43.02 34.00
CA LEU A 317 -57.81 -43.02 33.15
C LEU A 317 -58.37 -44.44 32.94
N ALA A 318 -57.49 -45.42 32.65
CA ALA A 318 -57.89 -46.81 32.48
C ALA A 318 -58.48 -47.42 33.77
N LEU A 319 -57.97 -47.04 34.95
CA LEU A 319 -58.53 -47.43 36.24
C LEU A 319 -59.93 -46.83 36.47
N THR A 320 -60.12 -45.55 36.14
CA THR A 320 -61.45 -44.91 36.27
C THR A 320 -62.49 -45.52 35.33
N GLN A 321 -62.10 -45.89 34.12
CA GLN A 321 -63.00 -46.47 33.12
C GLN A 321 -63.40 -47.92 33.41
N LYS A 322 -62.65 -48.62 34.29
CA LYS A 322 -62.96 -49.99 34.73
C LYS A 322 -63.82 -50.03 36.01
N SER A 323 -64.05 -48.88 36.64
CA SER A 323 -64.82 -48.72 37.87
C SER A 323 -66.29 -48.30 37.63
N GLU A 324 -66.68 -48.08 36.38
CA GLU A 324 -68.07 -47.96 35.90
C GLU A 324 -68.56 -49.30 35.36
#